data_AF-A0A4Q5UZ23-F1
#
_entry.id   AF-A0A4Q5UZ23-F1
#
_cell.length_a   1.000
_cell.length_b   1.000
_cell.length_c   1.000
_cell.angle_alpha   90.00
_cell.angle_beta   90.00
_cell.angle_gamma   90.00
#
_symmetry.space_group_name_H-M   'P 1'
#
loop_
_entity.id
_entity.type
_entity.pdbx_description
1 polymer ?
#
loop_
_entity_poly.entity_id
_entity_poly.type
_entity_poly.pdbx_seq_one_letter_code
_entity_poly.pdbx_strand_id
1 'polypeptide(L)' 'MANTGKVKSIIGAVVDVQFDNDSKLPEILNALELTRTNGDKLVLEVQQHLGEDSVRTIAMDGTEGLVRGTKV' A
#
# COMPACT_ATOMS: atom_id res chain seq x y z
N MET A 1 3.29 9.86 13.14
CA MET A 1 3.64 8.45 13.38
C MET A 1 3.29 7.71 12.11
N ALA A 2 4.26 7.05 11.48
CA ALA A 2 4.04 6.37 10.21
C ALA A 2 3.22 5.09 10.49
N ASN A 3 1.96 5.08 10.07
CA ASN A 3 1.13 3.90 10.17
C ASN A 3 1.67 2.88 9.16
N THR A 4 2.16 1.76 9.66
CA THR A 4 2.74 0.71 8.80
C THR A 4 1.61 -0.17 8.29
N GLY A 5 1.47 -0.26 6.99
CA GLY A 5 0.57 -1.17 6.29
C GLY A 5 1.29 -2.41 5.80
N LYS A 6 0.51 -3.37 5.31
CA LYS A 6 0.99 -4.58 4.62
C LYS A 6 0.20 -4.79 3.35
N VAL A 7 0.88 -5.20 2.28
CA VAL A 7 0.21 -5.55 1.02
C VAL A 7 -0.72 -6.75 1.23
N LYS A 8 -2.02 -6.56 1.01
CA LYS A 8 -3.06 -7.59 1.11
C LYS A 8 -3.27 -8.30 -0.23
N SER A 9 -3.40 -7.54 -1.31
CA SER A 9 -3.68 -8.05 -2.65
C SER A 9 -2.98 -7.19 -3.73
N ILE A 10 -2.71 -7.80 -4.89
CA ILE A 10 -2.04 -7.15 -6.03
C ILE A 10 -2.79 -7.61 -7.30
N ILE A 11 -3.36 -6.67 -8.04
CA ILE A 11 -4.08 -6.88 -9.30
C ILE A 11 -3.59 -5.85 -10.31
N GLY A 12 -2.56 -6.20 -11.08
CA GLY A 12 -1.90 -5.26 -11.97
C GLY A 12 -1.31 -4.07 -11.19
N ALA A 13 -1.66 -2.84 -11.59
CA ALA A 13 -1.27 -1.62 -10.89
C ALA A 13 -2.08 -1.35 -9.60
N VAL A 14 -3.17 -2.08 -9.36
CA VAL A 14 -4.01 -1.92 -8.17
C VAL A 14 -3.44 -2.76 -7.04
N VAL A 15 -3.14 -2.12 -5.91
CA VAL A 15 -2.60 -2.77 -4.71
C VAL A 15 -3.50 -2.46 -3.52
N ASP A 16 -4.05 -3.48 -2.89
CA ASP A 16 -4.79 -3.30 -1.65
C ASP A 16 -3.81 -3.43 -0.47
N VAL A 17 -3.83 -2.46 0.44
CA VAL A 17 -2.98 -2.39 1.63
C VAL A 17 -3.84 -2.45 2.88
N GLN A 18 -3.50 -3.34 3.81
CA GLN A 18 -4.14 -3.47 5.10
C GLN A 18 -3.27 -2.83 6.19
N PHE A 19 -3.88 -2.04 7.05
CA PHE A 19 -3.27 -1.44 8.21
C PHE A 19 -3.69 -2.22 9.47
N ASP A 20 -2.88 -2.12 10.52
CA ASP A 20 -3.22 -2.73 11.81
C ASP A 20 -4.40 -1.94 12.45
N ASN A 21 -5.32 -2.64 13.13
CA ASN A 21 -6.63 -2.12 13.59
C ASN A 21 -6.59 -0.89 14.52
N ASP A 22 -5.42 -0.55 15.10
CA ASP A 22 -5.21 0.65 15.94
C ASP A 22 -4.60 1.84 15.17
N SER A 23 -4.36 1.69 13.87
CA SER A 23 -3.73 2.71 13.03
C SER A 23 -4.78 3.55 12.30
N LYS A 24 -4.62 4.89 12.32
CA LYS A 24 -5.42 5.79 11.48
C LYS A 24 -5.22 5.43 10.00
N LEU A 25 -6.29 5.13 9.28
CA LEU A 25 -6.18 4.91 7.83
C LEU A 25 -5.68 6.17 7.13
N PRO A 26 -4.73 6.06 6.18
CA PRO A 26 -4.32 7.18 5.37
C PRO A 26 -5.50 7.74 4.57
N GLU A 27 -5.51 9.05 4.36
CA GLU A 27 -6.57 9.72 3.62
C GLU A 27 -6.47 9.41 2.12
N ILE A 28 -7.57 9.58 1.40
CA ILE A 28 -7.59 9.44 -0.07
C ILE A 28 -6.66 10.51 -0.65
N LEU A 29 -5.92 10.15 -1.71
CA LEU A 29 -4.84 10.92 -2.35
C LEU A 29 -3.53 11.00 -1.53
N ASN A 30 -3.41 10.33 -0.38
CA ASN A 30 -2.12 10.19 0.28
C ASN A 30 -1.24 9.17 -0.44
N ALA A 31 0.07 9.46 -0.45
CA ALA A 31 1.09 8.54 -0.90
C ALA A 31 1.53 7.60 0.22
N LEU A 32 1.68 6.33 -0.12
CA LEU A 32 2.38 5.32 0.67
C LEU A 32 3.66 4.94 -0.07
N GLU A 33 4.75 4.74 0.66
CA GLU A 33 6.05 4.40 0.08
C GLU A 33 6.51 3.05 0.60
N LEU A 34 6.90 2.16 -0.30
CA LEU A 34 7.60 0.93 0.08
C LEU A 34 8.96 0.86 -0.62
N THR A 35 9.92 0.23 0.06
CA THR A 35 11.23 -0.06 -0.51
C THR A 35 11.23 -1.48 -1.06
N ARG A 36 11.47 -1.62 -2.36
CA ARG A 36 11.62 -2.90 -3.05
C ARG A 36 12.93 -3.58 -2.62
N THR A 37 13.05 -4.87 -2.89
CA THR A 37 14.24 -5.67 -2.55
C THR A 37 15.51 -5.20 -3.26
N ASN A 38 15.38 -4.54 -4.41
CA ASN A 38 16.50 -3.95 -5.16
C ASN A 38 16.92 -2.56 -4.65
N GLY A 39 16.25 -2.02 -3.63
CA GLY A 39 16.50 -0.69 -3.07
C GLY A 39 15.67 0.43 -3.69
N ASP A 40 14.90 0.16 -4.75
CA ASP A 40 14.05 1.17 -5.38
C ASP A 40 12.82 1.48 -4.51
N LYS A 41 12.36 2.72 -4.57
CA LYS A 41 11.11 3.14 -3.93
C LYS A 41 9.95 2.98 -4.89
N LEU A 42 8.88 2.33 -4.42
CA LEU A 42 7.59 2.30 -5.10
C LEU A 42 6.60 3.16 -4.32
N VAL A 43 5.96 4.08 -5.04
CA VAL A 43 4.91 4.94 -4.51
C VAL A 43 3.54 4.35 -4.85
N LEU A 44 2.68 4.25 -3.85
CA LEU A 44 1.30 3.81 -3.96
C LEU A 44 0.39 4.96 -3.53
N GLU A 45 -0.52 5.42 -4.40
CA GLU A 45 -1.48 6.48 -4.05
C GLU A 45 -2.81 5.89 -3.61
N VAL A 46 -3.31 6.29 -2.44
CA VAL A 46 -4.60 5.84 -1.90
C VAL A 46 -5.76 6.39 -2.74
N GLN A 47 -6.59 5.51 -3.28
CA GLN A 47 -7.75 5.90 -4.10
C GLN A 47 -9.09 5.73 -3.38
N GLN A 48 -9.18 4.76 -2.46
CA GLN A 48 -10.43 4.47 -1.76
C GLN A 48 -10.17 3.69 -0.47
N HIS A 49 -11.07 3.84 0.50
CA HIS A 49 -11.15 2.97 1.66
C HIS A 49 -12.07 1.79 1.36
N LEU A 50 -11.61 0.58 1.67
CA LEU A 50 -12.38 -0.65 1.43
C LEU A 50 -13.16 -1.11 2.69
N GLY A 51 -12.91 -0.47 3.84
CA GLY A 51 -13.31 -1.00 5.15
C GLY A 51 -12.32 -2.05 5.67
N GLU A 52 -12.58 -2.63 6.84
CA GLU A 52 -11.73 -3.66 7.47
C GLU A 52 -10.24 -3.25 7.54
N ASP A 53 -10.00 -2.00 7.92
CA ASP A 53 -8.65 -1.41 8.03
C ASP A 53 -7.83 -1.50 6.73
N SER A 54 -8.51 -1.55 5.58
CA SER A 54 -7.90 -1.72 4.27
C SER A 54 -8.18 -0.53 3.36
N VAL A 55 -7.19 -0.17 2.56
CA VAL A 55 -7.29 0.85 1.51
C VAL A 55 -6.87 0.24 0.18
N ARG A 56 -7.44 0.73 -0.91
CA ARG A 56 -6.99 0.42 -2.25
C ARG A 56 -6.14 1.56 -2.77
N THR A 57 -5.01 1.17 -3.35
CA THR A 57 -4.02 2.08 -3.89
C THR A 57 -3.75 1.79 -5.36
N ILE A 58 -3.20 2.77 -6.07
CA ILE A 58 -2.65 2.60 -7.42
C ILE A 58 -1.14 2.82 -7.33
N ALA A 59 -0.37 1.88 -7.88
CA ALA A 59 1.07 2.00 -7.98
C ALA A 59 1.45 3.00 -9.09
N MET A 60 2.35 3.93 -8.76
CA MET A 60 2.86 4.93 -9.70
C MET A 60 3.96 4.38 -10.63
N ASP A 61 4.38 3.13 -10.40
CA ASP A 61 5.36 2.40 -11.18
C ASP A 61 5.00 0.90 -11.15
N GLY A 62 5.75 0.06 -11.87
CA GLY A 62 5.54 -1.37 -11.97
C GLY A 62 5.38 -2.08 -10.61
N THR A 63 4.54 -3.11 -10.56
CA THR A 63 4.31 -3.92 -9.35
C THR A 63 5.02 -5.27 -9.40
N GLU A 64 5.94 -5.46 -10.36
CA GLU A 64 6.71 -6.68 -10.52
C GLU A 64 7.56 -6.96 -9.27
N GLY A 65 7.51 -8.20 -8.80
CA GLY A 65 8.25 -8.61 -7.61
C GLY A 65 7.66 -8.14 -6.28
N LEU A 66 6.54 -7.40 -6.28
CA LEU A 66 5.82 -7.08 -5.05
C LEU A 66 5.16 -8.35 -4.49
N VAL A 67 5.33 -8.58 -3.20
CA VAL A 67 4.81 -9.78 -2.52
C VAL A 67 3.78 -9.38 -1.47
N ARG A 68 2.77 -10.21 -1.26
CA ARG A 68 1.82 -10.02 -0.14
C ARG A 68 2.56 -10.05 1.19
N GLY A 69 2.12 -9.22 2.13
CA GLY A 69 2.78 -9.02 3.42
C GLY A 69 3.97 -8.06 3.38
N THR A 70 4.38 -7.56 2.21
CA THR A 70 5.38 -6.48 2.12
C THR A 70 4.92 -5.29 2.94
N LYS A 71 5.82 -4.75 3.77
CA LYS A 71 5.53 -3.57 4.60
C LYS A 71 5.49 -2.32 3.73
N VAL A 72 4.52 -1.47 4.02
CA VAL A 72 4.25 -0.20 3.35
C VAL A 72 4.15 0.88 4.43
#